data_AF-A0A5C8V515-F1
#
_entry.id   AF-A0A5C8V515-F1
#
_cell.length_a   1.000
_cell.length_b   1.000
_cell.length_c   1.000
_cell.angle_alpha   90.00
_cell.angle_beta   90.00
_cell.angle_gamma   90.00
#
_symmetry.space_group_name_H-M   'P 1'
#
loop_
_entity.id
_entity.type
_entity.pdbx_description
1 polymer ?
#
loop_
_entity_poly.entity_id
_entity_poly.type
_entity_poly.pdbx_seq_one_letter_code
_entity_poly.pdbx_strand_id
1 'polypeptide(L)'
;MKKALQGLIIPLTTLLYCNLGLSQNKLLAEHKLSTSDNANDITWIESHRNIELRKNKEIPFFYPYDFPDAKRDALALFRTYSTPLNNGFAIIRVASKGWAPRKLMGRAKFSGSDIDQTKDTLIIAAYYSKIDSLSIANLNKGLIPDKADVIKLSEPLAQFEPFYIPLSEPIKAVEKKYLIIQLIIKSGSDDNYYYGTSNAVVDNIHFNEENTK
;
A
#
# COMPACT_ATOMS: atom_id res chain seq x y z
N MET A 1 9.35 14.83 -26.80
CA MET A 1 8.52 14.65 -25.59
C MET A 1 9.16 13.79 -24.48
N LYS A 2 10.46 13.46 -24.50
CA LYS A 2 11.12 12.63 -23.45
C LYS A 2 11.71 13.40 -22.26
N LYS A 3 11.94 14.72 -22.38
CA LYS A 3 12.62 15.53 -21.35
C LYS A 3 11.72 15.97 -20.17
N ALA A 4 10.40 15.86 -20.30
CA ALA A 4 9.48 16.29 -19.25
C ALA A 4 9.30 15.25 -18.13
N LEU A 5 9.45 13.95 -18.42
CA LEU A 5 9.27 12.88 -17.42
C LEU A 5 10.44 12.79 -16.41
N GLN A 6 11.68 12.98 -16.88
CA GLN A 6 12.87 12.94 -16.01
C GLN A 6 12.89 14.08 -14.96
N GLY A 7 12.24 15.21 -15.23
CA GLY A 7 12.12 16.32 -14.29
C GLY A 7 11.13 16.09 -13.14
N LEU A 8 10.26 15.09 -13.24
CA LEU A 8 9.19 14.81 -12.26
C LEU A 8 9.53 13.69 -11.27
N ILE A 9 10.48 12.81 -11.61
CA ILE A 9 10.94 11.70 -10.74
C ILE A 9 11.85 12.22 -9.61
N ILE A 10 12.66 13.24 -9.89
CA ILE A 10 13.63 13.84 -8.96
C ILE A 10 12.96 14.47 -7.72
N PRO A 11 11.88 15.28 -7.80
CA PRO A 11 11.32 15.91 -6.61
C PRO A 11 10.69 14.90 -5.64
N LEU A 12 9.97 13.89 -6.11
CA LEU A 12 9.28 12.94 -5.22
C LEU A 12 10.27 12.03 -4.48
N THR A 13 11.27 11.50 -5.18
CA THR A 13 12.34 10.70 -4.56
C THR A 13 13.14 11.53 -3.55
N THR A 14 13.54 12.76 -3.92
CA THR A 14 14.28 13.66 -3.00
C THR A 14 13.46 14.04 -1.76
N LEU A 15 12.16 14.34 -1.92
CA LEU A 15 11.24 14.62 -0.82
C LEU A 15 11.10 13.44 0.15
N LEU A 16 11.03 12.23 -0.39
CA LEU A 16 10.92 11.00 0.41
C LEU A 16 12.24 10.63 1.11
N TYR A 17 13.40 10.87 0.49
CA TYR A 17 14.71 10.67 1.12
C TYR A 17 15.00 11.67 2.25
N CYS A 18 14.51 12.91 2.17
CA CYS A 18 14.63 13.88 3.26
C CYS A 18 13.90 13.42 4.54
N ASN A 19 12.78 12.69 4.43
CA ASN A 19 12.07 12.13 5.60
C ASN A 19 12.80 10.97 6.27
N LEU A 20 13.58 10.22 5.50
CA LEU A 20 14.37 9.13 6.05
C LEU A 20 15.50 9.65 6.93
N GLY A 21 16.10 10.80 6.60
CA GLY A 21 17.10 11.46 7.43
C GLY A 21 16.56 11.97 8.78
N LEU A 22 15.28 12.37 8.84
CA LEU A 22 14.66 12.94 10.04
C LEU A 22 14.09 11.89 11.02
N SER A 23 13.98 10.63 10.59
CA SER A 23 13.20 9.60 11.31
C SER A 23 13.98 8.41 11.84
N GLN A 24 15.28 8.34 11.54
CA GLN A 24 16.17 7.23 11.94
C GLN A 24 16.26 6.99 13.46
N ASN A 25 15.76 7.90 14.30
CA ASN A 25 15.78 7.76 15.76
C ASN A 25 14.62 6.93 16.37
N LYS A 26 13.71 6.35 15.57
CA LYS A 26 12.56 5.57 16.09
C LYS A 26 12.46 4.11 15.58
N LEU A 27 13.52 3.59 14.96
CA LEU A 27 13.48 2.29 14.27
C LEU A 27 13.96 1.14 15.15
N LEU A 28 13.05 0.47 15.87
CA LEU A 28 13.17 -0.94 16.33
C LEU A 28 11.91 -1.39 17.10
N ALA A 29 10.75 -1.41 16.43
CA ALA A 29 9.59 -2.18 16.89
C ALA A 29 8.75 -2.59 15.68
N GLU A 30 7.98 -3.68 15.81
CA GLU A 30 6.94 -4.09 14.86
C GLU A 30 6.01 -2.90 14.63
N HIS A 31 6.10 -2.26 13.46
CA HIS A 31 5.39 -1.02 13.22
C HIS A 31 3.94 -1.34 12.83
N LYS A 32 3.07 -1.49 13.84
CA LYS A 32 1.64 -1.29 13.65
C LYS A 32 1.42 0.20 13.49
N LEU A 33 1.27 0.66 12.25
CA LEU A 33 0.88 2.04 12.00
C LEU A 33 -0.64 2.13 12.17
N SER A 34 -1.10 2.85 13.19
CA SER A 34 -2.51 3.25 13.28
C SER A 34 -2.69 4.59 12.58
N THR A 35 -3.67 4.66 11.71
CA THR A 35 -4.13 5.89 11.07
C THR A 35 -5.44 6.33 11.73
N SER A 36 -5.40 7.47 12.44
CA SER A 36 -6.48 8.14 13.19
C SER A 36 -6.81 7.63 14.62
N ASP A 37 -7.64 8.41 15.34
CA ASP A 37 -8.31 8.15 16.64
C ASP A 37 -9.85 7.93 16.46
N ASN A 38 -10.33 7.73 15.22
CA ASN A 38 -11.74 7.50 14.91
C ASN A 38 -12.04 5.99 14.82
N ALA A 39 -13.33 5.61 14.93
CA ALA A 39 -13.81 4.21 14.99
C ALA A 39 -13.41 3.25 13.83
N ASN A 40 -12.59 3.71 12.88
CA ASN A 40 -12.06 2.97 11.74
C ASN A 40 -10.51 2.98 11.69
N ASP A 41 -9.81 2.93 12.83
CA ASP A 41 -8.36 2.72 12.90
C ASP A 41 -7.91 1.58 12.00
N ILE A 42 -7.30 1.93 10.87
CA ILE A 42 -6.67 0.96 9.99
C ILE A 42 -5.27 0.72 10.54
N THR A 43 -5.07 -0.48 11.09
CA THR A 43 -3.73 -0.93 11.47
C THR A 43 -3.04 -1.57 10.28
N TRP A 44 -1.94 -0.97 9.85
CA TRP A 44 -1.10 -1.50 8.77
C TRP A 44 -0.06 -2.48 9.31
N ILE A 45 0.13 -3.57 8.57
CA ILE A 45 1.01 -4.68 8.90
C ILE A 45 1.94 -4.90 7.70
N GLU A 46 3.24 -4.70 7.89
CA GLU A 46 4.23 -5.07 6.87
C GLU A 46 4.31 -6.60 6.71
N SER A 47 4.63 -7.06 5.51
CA SER A 47 4.93 -8.48 5.32
C SER A 47 6.20 -8.89 6.09
N HIS A 48 6.26 -10.16 6.48
CA HIS A 48 7.41 -10.73 7.17
C HIS A 48 8.72 -10.51 6.38
N ARG A 49 8.65 -10.56 5.04
CA ARG A 49 9.79 -10.26 4.18
C ARG A 49 10.32 -8.84 4.41
N ASN A 50 9.46 -7.82 4.47
CA ASN A 50 9.91 -6.45 4.72
C ASN A 50 10.54 -6.32 6.11
N ILE A 51 9.98 -7.02 7.11
CA ILE A 51 10.53 -7.06 8.47
C ILE A 51 11.94 -7.68 8.46
N GLU A 52 12.17 -8.73 7.66
CA GLU A 52 13.49 -9.32 7.46
C GLU A 52 14.46 -8.36 6.78
N LEU A 53 14.04 -7.68 5.70
CA LEU A 53 14.87 -6.68 5.01
C LEU A 53 15.31 -5.54 5.95
N ARG A 54 14.41 -5.06 6.82
CA ARG A 54 14.74 -4.07 7.84
C ARG A 54 15.82 -4.52 8.82
N LYS A 55 15.90 -5.82 9.15
CA LYS A 55 17.00 -6.33 10.00
C LYS A 55 18.37 -6.11 9.34
N ASN A 56 18.40 -5.99 8.01
CA ASN A 56 19.58 -5.66 7.22
C ASN A 56 19.72 -4.14 6.95
N LYS A 57 19.11 -3.30 7.79
CA LYS A 57 19.15 -1.82 7.72
C LYS A 57 18.43 -1.22 6.51
N GLU A 58 17.52 -1.97 5.88
CA GLU A 58 16.66 -1.41 4.86
C GLU A 58 15.55 -0.52 5.43
N ILE A 59 15.03 0.33 4.56
CA ILE A 59 13.92 1.23 4.83
C ILE A 59 12.64 0.40 5.05
N PRO A 60 11.81 0.72 6.06
CA PRO A 60 10.50 0.10 6.23
C PRO A 60 9.62 0.28 4.98
N PHE A 61 8.77 -0.70 4.69
CA PHE A 61 7.82 -0.55 3.59
C PHE A 61 6.78 0.53 3.88
N PHE A 62 6.29 0.61 5.13
CA PHE A 62 5.34 1.63 5.55
C PHE A 62 6.02 2.72 6.36
N TYR A 63 5.72 3.97 6.00
CA TYR A 63 6.20 5.14 6.72
C TYR A 63 5.10 6.20 6.79
N PRO A 64 4.91 6.92 7.93
CA PRO A 64 3.99 8.05 7.98
C PRO A 64 4.34 9.11 6.92
N TYR A 65 3.35 9.65 6.23
CA TYR A 65 3.55 10.75 5.30
C TYR A 65 2.81 11.99 5.80
N ASP A 66 3.57 12.99 6.26
CA ASP A 66 3.09 14.18 6.97
C ASP A 66 3.26 15.48 6.17
N PHE A 67 3.33 15.39 4.84
CA PHE A 67 3.56 16.54 3.97
C PHE A 67 2.28 17.38 3.81
N PRO A 68 2.42 18.70 3.54
CA PRO A 68 1.27 19.62 3.45
C PRO A 68 0.24 19.26 2.38
N ASP A 69 0.62 18.46 1.38
CA ASP A 69 -0.26 18.03 0.29
C ASP A 69 -1.11 16.79 0.63
N ALA A 70 -0.77 16.08 1.70
CA ALA A 70 -1.53 14.96 2.23
C ALA A 70 -2.69 15.41 3.14
N LYS A 71 -3.72 14.57 3.20
CA LYS A 71 -4.75 14.64 4.23
C LYS A 71 -4.21 13.91 5.46
N ARG A 72 -4.96 13.98 6.57
CA ARG A 72 -4.61 13.25 7.79
C ARG A 72 -4.49 11.75 7.45
N ASP A 73 -3.41 11.14 7.95
CA ASP A 73 -3.13 9.71 7.92
C ASP A 73 -2.64 9.08 6.59
N ALA A 74 -1.91 9.82 5.77
CA ALA A 74 -1.25 9.26 4.59
C ALA A 74 -0.10 8.30 4.93
N LEU A 75 0.08 7.28 4.08
CA LEU A 75 1.19 6.33 4.14
C LEU A 75 2.10 6.47 2.93
N ALA A 76 3.38 6.68 3.17
CA ALA A 76 4.42 6.48 2.18
C ALA A 76 4.80 5.00 2.12
N LEU A 77 4.97 4.50 0.90
CA LEU A 77 5.32 3.13 0.56
C LEU A 77 6.67 3.12 -0.16
N PHE A 78 7.58 2.23 0.26
CA PHE A 78 8.96 2.20 -0.25
C PHE A 78 9.37 0.82 -0.75
N ARG A 79 9.86 0.75 -2.00
CA ARG A 79 10.55 -0.43 -2.54
C ARG A 79 11.97 -0.05 -2.96
N THR A 80 12.94 -0.85 -2.54
CA THR A 80 14.37 -0.68 -2.84
C THR A 80 14.85 -1.71 -3.88
N TYR A 81 16.10 -1.57 -4.33
CA TYR A 81 16.73 -2.49 -5.29
C TYR A 81 16.85 -3.94 -4.79
N SER A 82 16.74 -4.19 -3.49
CA SER A 82 17.02 -5.50 -2.88
C SER A 82 15.95 -6.55 -3.12
N THR A 83 14.76 -6.13 -3.58
CA THR A 83 13.65 -7.06 -3.77
C THR A 83 12.74 -6.65 -4.92
N PRO A 84 12.20 -7.63 -5.67
CA PRO A 84 11.23 -7.32 -6.73
C PRO A 84 9.88 -6.91 -6.16
N LEU A 85 9.64 -7.06 -4.85
CA LEU A 85 8.33 -6.86 -4.25
C LEU A 85 8.45 -6.51 -2.77
N ASN A 86 7.91 -5.35 -2.39
CA ASN A 86 7.53 -5.06 -1.01
C ASN A 86 6.01 -4.99 -0.92
N ASN A 87 5.47 -5.49 0.18
CA ASN A 87 4.03 -5.43 0.41
C ASN A 87 3.66 -5.34 1.88
N GLY A 88 2.45 -4.88 2.13
CA GLY A 88 1.85 -4.91 3.44
C GLY A 88 0.34 -4.86 3.32
N PHE A 89 -0.34 -4.99 4.44
CA PHE A 89 -1.77 -5.17 4.44
C PHE A 89 -2.42 -4.65 5.72
N ALA A 90 -3.72 -4.39 5.63
CA ALA A 90 -4.58 -4.16 6.76
C ALA A 90 -5.68 -5.22 6.81
N ILE A 91 -6.04 -5.61 8.03
CA ILE A 91 -7.12 -6.57 8.30
C ILE A 91 -8.17 -5.86 9.12
N ILE A 92 -9.37 -5.69 8.56
CA ILE A 92 -10.47 -4.95 9.17
C ILE A 92 -11.59 -5.93 9.47
N ARG A 93 -12.00 -6.02 10.74
CA ARG A 93 -13.14 -6.87 11.13
C ARG A 93 -14.45 -6.18 10.75
N VAL A 94 -15.20 -6.80 9.84
CA VAL A 94 -16.46 -6.24 9.31
C VAL A 94 -17.69 -6.93 9.89
N ALA A 95 -17.62 -8.23 10.18
CA ALA A 95 -18.78 -9.01 10.64
C ALA A 95 -19.36 -8.55 11.98
N SER A 96 -18.54 -7.99 12.88
CA SER A 96 -19.02 -7.48 14.17
C SER A 96 -19.68 -6.11 14.09
N LYS A 97 -19.58 -5.42 12.95
CA LYS A 97 -20.03 -4.04 12.78
C LYS A 97 -21.38 -3.94 12.05
N GLY A 98 -21.98 -5.05 11.62
CA GLY A 98 -23.28 -5.06 10.91
C GLY A 98 -23.27 -4.40 9.52
N TRP A 99 -22.14 -3.87 9.10
CA TRP A 99 -21.92 -3.20 7.81
C TRP A 99 -21.08 -4.07 6.86
N ALA A 100 -21.30 -3.92 5.56
CA ALA A 100 -20.43 -4.45 4.54
C ALA A 100 -20.11 -3.33 3.55
N PRO A 101 -18.92 -2.70 3.61
CA PRO A 101 -18.58 -1.62 2.71
C PRO A 101 -18.64 -2.08 1.25
N ARG A 102 -19.29 -1.29 0.39
CA ARG A 102 -19.44 -1.61 -1.04
C ARG A 102 -18.34 -1.05 -1.89
N LYS A 103 -17.60 -0.05 -1.37
CA LYS A 103 -16.57 0.68 -2.10
C LYS A 103 -15.45 1.06 -1.15
N LEU A 104 -14.22 0.82 -1.57
CA LEU A 104 -13.01 1.36 -0.96
C LEU A 104 -12.54 2.54 -1.81
N MET A 105 -12.31 3.68 -1.18
CA MET A 105 -11.92 4.92 -1.85
C MET A 105 -10.65 5.49 -1.23
N GLY A 106 -9.87 6.19 -2.03
CA GLY A 106 -8.68 6.90 -1.56
C GLY A 106 -8.06 7.73 -2.66
N ARG A 107 -6.84 8.17 -2.43
CA ARG A 107 -6.02 8.82 -3.46
C ARG A 107 -4.58 8.35 -3.37
N ALA A 108 -3.88 8.35 -4.50
CA ALA A 108 -2.51 7.85 -4.57
C ALA A 108 -1.59 8.75 -5.41
N LYS A 109 -0.31 8.74 -5.04
CA LYS A 109 0.83 9.16 -5.87
C LYS A 109 1.72 7.97 -6.11
N PHE A 110 2.44 7.98 -7.23
CA PHE A 110 3.35 6.89 -7.57
C PHE A 110 4.54 7.42 -8.37
N SER A 111 5.76 7.04 -8.00
CA SER A 111 6.95 7.49 -8.74
C SER A 111 7.12 6.80 -10.09
N GLY A 112 6.58 5.58 -10.23
CA GLY A 112 7.05 4.65 -11.26
C GLY A 112 8.49 4.19 -10.98
N SER A 113 9.04 3.40 -11.91
CA SER A 113 10.41 2.91 -11.82
C SER A 113 11.43 4.02 -12.07
N ASP A 114 12.53 3.98 -11.34
CA ASP A 114 13.73 4.76 -11.61
C ASP A 114 14.67 4.11 -12.64
N ILE A 115 14.41 2.85 -13.04
CA ILE A 115 15.17 2.16 -14.09
C ILE A 115 14.49 2.38 -15.44
N ASP A 116 15.27 2.85 -16.41
CA ASP A 116 14.85 3.01 -17.80
C ASP A 116 14.23 1.73 -18.37
N GLN A 117 13.12 1.90 -19.09
CA GLN A 117 12.39 0.83 -19.80
C GLN A 117 11.72 -0.23 -18.91
N THR A 118 11.87 -0.17 -17.59
CA THR A 118 11.14 -1.02 -16.66
C THR A 118 9.86 -0.33 -16.18
N LYS A 119 8.81 -1.11 -15.90
CA LYS A 119 7.52 -0.59 -15.44
C LYS A 119 7.14 -1.18 -14.10
N ASP A 120 7.58 -0.51 -13.05
CA ASP A 120 7.11 -0.81 -11.71
C ASP A 120 5.62 -0.53 -11.57
N THR A 121 4.98 -1.23 -10.65
CA THR A 121 3.53 -1.15 -10.46
C THR A 121 3.20 -1.04 -8.98
N LEU A 122 2.47 0.00 -8.61
CA LEU A 122 1.70 0.05 -7.37
C LEU A 122 0.41 -0.75 -7.57
N ILE A 123 0.17 -1.71 -6.68
CA ILE A 123 -1.04 -2.53 -6.67
C ILE A 123 -1.78 -2.27 -5.36
N ILE A 124 -3.04 -1.89 -5.47
CA ILE A 124 -3.97 -1.73 -4.36
C ILE A 124 -5.06 -2.79 -4.56
N ALA A 125 -5.14 -3.74 -3.64
CA ALA A 125 -6.11 -4.82 -3.71
C ALA A 125 -7.00 -4.82 -2.46
N ALA A 126 -8.28 -5.10 -2.63
CA ALA A 126 -9.21 -5.24 -1.52
C ALA A 126 -10.15 -6.42 -1.73
N TYR A 127 -10.38 -7.18 -0.66
CA TYR A 127 -11.25 -8.36 -0.72
C TYR A 127 -11.67 -8.84 0.65
N TYR A 128 -12.79 -9.55 0.67
CA TYR A 128 -13.31 -10.17 1.88
C TYR A 128 -12.76 -11.58 2.12
N SER A 129 -12.51 -11.91 3.39
CA SER A 129 -11.95 -13.20 3.82
C SER A 129 -12.54 -13.70 5.15
N LYS A 130 -12.46 -15.02 5.37
CA LYS A 130 -12.71 -15.69 6.67
C LYS A 130 -11.49 -15.63 7.60
N ILE A 131 -10.32 -15.36 7.05
CA ILE A 131 -8.96 -15.43 7.61
C ILE A 131 -8.68 -16.74 8.35
N ASP A 132 -7.88 -17.57 7.70
CA ASP A 132 -7.14 -18.69 8.27
C ASP A 132 -5.62 -18.39 8.22
N SER A 133 -4.79 -19.26 8.80
CA SER A 133 -3.32 -19.11 8.80
C SER A 133 -2.71 -19.12 7.39
N LEU A 134 -3.29 -19.91 6.47
CA LEU A 134 -2.86 -20.00 5.07
C LEU A 134 -3.06 -18.64 4.36
N SER A 135 -4.15 -17.94 4.66
CA SER A 135 -4.42 -16.60 4.15
C SER A 135 -3.36 -15.61 4.60
N ILE A 136 -2.91 -15.67 5.88
CA ILE A 136 -1.84 -14.78 6.39
C ILE A 136 -0.50 -15.10 5.72
N ALA A 137 -0.18 -16.37 5.49
CA ALA A 137 1.03 -16.74 4.75
C ALA A 137 1.02 -16.19 3.32
N ASN A 138 -0.14 -16.22 2.65
CA ASN A 138 -0.30 -15.65 1.31
C ASN A 138 -0.15 -14.13 1.31
N LEU A 139 -0.71 -13.43 2.30
CA LEU A 139 -0.50 -11.99 2.49
C LEU A 139 0.98 -11.66 2.62
N ASN A 140 1.73 -12.42 3.43
CA ASN A 140 3.17 -12.18 3.62
C ASN A 140 4.00 -12.39 2.35
N LYS A 141 3.50 -13.15 1.38
CA LYS A 141 4.15 -13.38 0.08
C LYS A 141 3.71 -12.38 -0.99
N GLY A 142 2.82 -11.44 -0.66
CA GLY A 142 2.22 -10.53 -1.63
C GLY A 142 1.30 -11.22 -2.63
N LEU A 143 0.74 -12.40 -2.28
CA LEU A 143 -0.19 -13.11 -3.14
C LEU A 143 -1.58 -12.47 -3.01
N ILE A 144 -2.14 -12.10 -4.17
CA ILE A 144 -3.48 -11.55 -4.28
C ILE A 144 -4.41 -12.69 -4.73
N PRO A 145 -5.49 -13.00 -4.00
CA PRO A 145 -6.47 -13.99 -4.43
C PRO A 145 -7.17 -13.59 -5.73
N ASP A 146 -7.54 -14.56 -6.57
CA ASP A 146 -8.21 -14.31 -7.86
C ASP A 146 -9.51 -13.52 -7.75
N LYS A 147 -10.20 -13.64 -6.61
CA LYS A 147 -11.45 -12.93 -6.33
C LYS A 147 -11.26 -11.51 -5.79
N ALA A 148 -10.03 -11.00 -5.76
CA ALA A 148 -9.78 -9.67 -5.24
C ALA A 148 -10.10 -8.60 -6.27
N ASP A 149 -10.67 -7.50 -5.79
CA ASP A 149 -10.85 -6.30 -6.59
C ASP A 149 -9.54 -5.50 -6.52
N VAL A 150 -8.96 -5.16 -7.68
CA VAL A 150 -7.57 -4.67 -7.80
C VAL A 150 -7.48 -3.44 -8.69
N ILE A 151 -6.71 -2.45 -8.25
CA ILE A 151 -6.19 -1.36 -9.08
C ILE A 151 -4.68 -1.51 -9.23
N LYS A 152 -4.19 -1.25 -10.44
CA LYS A 152 -2.76 -1.25 -10.79
C LYS A 152 -2.41 0.11 -11.38
N LEU A 153 -1.41 0.76 -10.80
CA LEU A 153 -0.85 2.01 -11.29
C LEU A 153 0.60 1.75 -11.69
N SER A 154 0.88 1.77 -12.99
CA SER A 154 2.23 1.56 -13.53
C SER A 154 2.85 2.83 -14.11
N GLU A 155 2.02 3.83 -14.41
CA GLU A 155 2.47 5.13 -14.89
C GLU A 155 2.71 6.06 -13.70
N PRO A 156 3.76 6.89 -13.71
CA PRO A 156 4.03 7.86 -12.65
C PRO A 156 2.88 8.85 -12.43
N LEU A 157 2.54 9.10 -11.17
CA LEU A 157 1.54 10.06 -10.70
C LEU A 157 2.20 11.04 -9.71
N ALA A 158 2.54 12.23 -10.19
CA ALA A 158 3.20 13.25 -9.37
C ALA A 158 2.24 14.00 -8.42
N GLN A 159 0.95 14.04 -8.78
CA GLN A 159 -0.12 14.61 -7.98
C GLN A 159 -1.04 13.48 -7.47
N PHE A 160 -1.76 13.76 -6.40
CA PHE A 160 -2.69 12.78 -5.84
C PHE A 160 -3.85 12.57 -6.80
N GLU A 161 -3.96 11.36 -7.33
CA GLU A 161 -5.10 10.96 -8.14
C GLU A 161 -6.07 10.11 -7.32
N PRO A 162 -7.38 10.35 -7.41
CA PRO A 162 -8.37 9.55 -6.71
C PRO A 162 -8.45 8.13 -7.29
N PHE A 163 -8.75 7.16 -6.44
CA PHE A 163 -9.04 5.79 -6.86
C PHE A 163 -10.28 5.24 -6.16
N TYR A 164 -10.93 4.27 -6.81
CA TYR A 164 -12.10 3.58 -6.28
C TYR A 164 -12.05 2.08 -6.60
N ILE A 165 -12.17 1.24 -5.58
CA ILE A 165 -12.25 -0.21 -5.73
C ILE A 165 -13.68 -0.63 -5.38
N PRO A 166 -14.49 -1.10 -6.35
CA PRO A 166 -15.77 -1.72 -6.02
C PRO A 166 -15.48 -2.96 -5.21
N LEU A 167 -16.10 -3.10 -4.05
CA LEU A 167 -15.99 -4.31 -3.23
C LEU A 167 -17.17 -5.18 -3.63
N SER A 168 -16.90 -6.12 -4.54
CA SER A 168 -17.89 -7.05 -5.06
C SER A 168 -18.69 -7.70 -3.92
N GLU A 169 -20.04 -7.72 -4.06
CA GLU A 169 -20.96 -8.03 -2.95
C GLU A 169 -20.57 -9.32 -2.22
N PRO A 170 -20.67 -9.36 -0.88
CA PRO A 170 -20.43 -10.59 -0.15
C PRO A 170 -21.53 -11.59 -0.50
N ILE A 171 -21.20 -12.52 -1.41
CA ILE A 171 -21.93 -13.78 -1.58
C ILE A 171 -22.00 -14.42 -0.19
N LYS A 172 -23.14 -14.20 0.48
CA LYS A 172 -23.53 -14.58 1.85
C LYS A 172 -22.70 -13.95 3.00
N ALA A 173 -23.37 -13.14 3.82
CA ALA A 173 -22.83 -12.50 5.05
C ALA A 173 -22.19 -13.49 6.05
N VAL A 174 -22.56 -14.77 6.00
CA VAL A 174 -22.03 -15.85 6.86
C VAL A 174 -20.59 -16.22 6.49
N GLU A 175 -20.12 -15.83 5.29
CA GLU A 175 -18.86 -16.31 4.75
C GLU A 175 -17.67 -15.36 4.89
N LYS A 176 -17.82 -14.16 5.46
CA LYS A 176 -16.78 -13.11 5.37
C LYS A 176 -16.66 -12.33 6.67
N LYS A 177 -15.64 -12.61 7.47
CA LYS A 177 -15.39 -11.97 8.79
C LYS A 177 -14.57 -10.69 8.69
N TYR A 178 -13.72 -10.62 7.68
CA TYR A 178 -12.72 -9.57 7.51
C TYR A 178 -12.75 -8.99 6.11
N LEU A 179 -12.48 -7.70 6.02
CA LEU A 179 -12.05 -7.02 4.81
C LEU A 179 -10.53 -6.85 4.89
N ILE A 180 -9.84 -7.25 3.84
CA ILE A 180 -8.40 -7.11 3.70
C ILE A 180 -8.12 -6.05 2.66
N ILE A 181 -7.16 -5.17 2.96
CA ILE A 181 -6.56 -4.24 2.00
C ILE A 181 -5.09 -4.62 1.89
N GLN A 182 -4.60 -4.87 0.67
CA GLN A 182 -3.17 -5.09 0.41
C GLN A 182 -2.63 -3.92 -0.41
N LEU A 183 -1.45 -3.45 -0.02
CA LEU A 183 -0.64 -2.48 -0.75
C LEU A 183 0.66 -3.16 -1.17
N ILE A 184 0.96 -3.14 -2.46
CA ILE A 184 2.14 -3.81 -3.03
C ILE A 184 2.83 -2.85 -3.98
N ILE A 185 4.15 -2.75 -3.91
CA ILE A 185 4.96 -2.20 -5.00
C ILE A 185 5.73 -3.37 -5.60
N LYS A 186 5.52 -3.61 -6.90
CA LYS A 186 6.17 -4.68 -7.65
C LYS A 186 7.08 -4.08 -8.72
N SER A 187 8.31 -4.58 -8.78
CA SER A 187 9.28 -4.31 -9.84
C SER A 187 8.77 -4.83 -11.19
N GLY A 188 8.96 -4.02 -12.23
CA GLY A 188 8.83 -4.46 -13.62
C GLY A 188 10.14 -5.01 -14.21
N SER A 189 11.25 -4.90 -13.49
CA SER A 189 12.53 -5.50 -13.86
C SER A 189 12.55 -7.00 -13.59
N ASP A 190 12.99 -7.77 -14.58
CA ASP A 190 13.29 -9.20 -14.47
C ASP A 190 14.75 -9.46 -14.04
N ASP A 191 15.54 -8.41 -13.77
CA ASP A 191 16.92 -8.52 -13.31
C ASP A 191 16.96 -8.94 -11.83
N ASN A 192 17.59 -10.08 -11.55
CA ASN A 192 17.69 -10.64 -10.22
C ASN A 192 18.67 -9.90 -9.28
N TYR A 193 19.42 -8.94 -9.79
CA TYR A 193 20.42 -8.19 -9.04
C TYR A 193 20.04 -6.71 -8.87
N TYR A 194 19.18 -6.18 -9.73
CA TYR A 194 18.84 -4.75 -9.73
C TYR A 194 17.36 -4.51 -10.10
N TYR A 195 16.51 -4.48 -9.08
CA TYR A 195 15.06 -4.36 -9.27
C TYR A 195 14.56 -2.92 -9.42
N GLY A 196 15.40 -1.91 -9.16
CA GLY A 196 14.98 -0.50 -9.16
C GLY A 196 14.54 0.00 -7.79
N THR A 197 14.21 1.28 -7.70
CA THR A 197 13.44 1.87 -6.62
C THR A 197 12.10 2.38 -7.13
N SER A 198 11.08 2.26 -6.29
CA SER A 198 9.77 2.82 -6.53
C SER A 198 9.10 3.17 -5.23
N ASN A 199 8.43 4.32 -5.22
CA ASN A 199 7.73 4.81 -4.06
C ASN A 199 6.30 5.18 -4.41
N ALA A 200 5.41 5.06 -3.44
CA ALA A 200 4.04 5.55 -3.54
C ALA A 200 3.64 6.30 -2.28
N VAL A 201 2.58 7.08 -2.40
CA VAL A 201 1.87 7.61 -1.23
C VAL A 201 0.41 7.25 -1.40
N VAL A 202 -0.19 6.63 -0.40
CA VAL A 202 -1.62 6.32 -0.36
C VAL A 202 -2.24 7.12 0.78
N ASP A 203 -3.32 7.81 0.50
CA ASP A 203 -3.89 8.79 1.42
C ASP A 203 -5.43 8.74 1.41
N ASN A 204 -6.01 9.18 2.53
CA ASN A 204 -7.45 9.33 2.74
C ASN A 204 -8.22 8.06 2.37
N ILE A 205 -7.75 6.91 2.85
CA ILE A 205 -8.44 5.64 2.64
C ILE A 205 -9.71 5.61 3.48
N HIS A 206 -10.86 5.41 2.83
CA HIS A 206 -12.15 5.37 3.49
C HIS A 206 -13.13 4.47 2.73
N PHE A 207 -14.25 4.15 3.38
CA PHE A 207 -15.33 3.36 2.80
C PHE A 207 -16.51 4.26 2.47
N ASN A 208 -17.21 3.96 1.38
CA ASN A 208 -18.53 4.54 1.18
C ASN A 208 -19.55 3.70 1.95
N GLU A 209 -20.13 4.28 2.99
CA GLU A 209 -21.30 3.76 3.69
C GLU A 209 -22.54 4.18 2.89
N GLU A 210 -22.92 3.39 1.88
CA GLU A 210 -24.31 3.46 1.43
C GLU A 210 -25.16 2.92 2.60
N ASN A 211 -25.71 3.85 3.40
CA ASN A 211 -26.67 3.57 4.45
C ASN A 211 -27.74 2.63 3.87
N THR A 212 -27.68 1.37 4.28
CA THR A 212 -28.77 0.42 4.08
C THR A 212 -29.85 0.84 5.08
N LYS A 213 -30.76 1.72 4.62
CA LYS A 213 -32.05 1.93 5.28
C LYS A 213 -32.87 0.64 5.20
#